data_AF-A0A931NHI7-F1
#
_entry.id   AF-A0A931NHI7-F1
#
_cell.length_a   1.000
_cell.length_b   1.000
_cell.length_c   1.000
_cell.angle_alpha   90.00
_cell.angle_beta   90.00
_cell.angle_gamma   90.00
#
_symmetry.space_group_name_H-M   'P 1'
#
loop_
_entity.id
_entity.type
_entity.pdbx_description
1 polymer ?
#
loop_
_entity_poly.entity_id
_entity_poly.type
_entity_poly.pdbx_seq_one_letter_code
_entity_poly.pdbx_strand_id
1 'polypeptide(L)'
;MVLTDNLWRGLKPGQSSQAELLAVLGPPEAQHANVAYGSLQGLERLDYGAQGGSAYLHAERLLLLALAPTRANGLQVAMEPWRQALGRPENSHMLASRMAKNARIVLHSSRGLALHVLAERVRLVELFPALTEAQYLERLYAQPPVFTK
;
A
#
# COMPACT_ATOMS: atom_id res chain seq x y z
N MET A 1 -7.82 -5.53 13.15
CA MET A 1 -6.42 -5.99 12.99
C MET A 1 -5.56 -4.80 12.56
N VAL A 2 -4.34 -4.68 13.07
CA VAL A 2 -3.37 -3.63 12.68
C VAL A 2 -2.21 -4.33 11.98
N LEU A 3 -1.75 -3.81 10.83
CA LEU A 3 -0.59 -4.37 10.13
C LEU A 3 0.67 -3.70 10.67
N THR A 4 1.60 -4.47 11.20
CA THR A 4 2.87 -3.94 11.73
C THR A 4 4.06 -4.17 10.83
N ASP A 5 3.86 -4.96 9.78
CA ASP A 5 4.84 -5.44 8.82
C ASP A 5 4.19 -5.53 7.43
N ASN A 6 4.96 -5.87 6.40
CA ASN A 6 4.50 -6.01 5.03
C ASN A 6 3.72 -7.30 4.75
N LEU A 7 2.85 -7.68 5.68
CA LEU A 7 2.11 -8.92 5.64
C LEU A 7 0.62 -8.64 5.83
N TRP A 8 -0.22 -9.16 4.94
CA TRP A 8 -1.67 -9.18 5.15
C TRP A 8 -2.25 -10.51 4.70
N ARG A 9 -2.97 -11.18 5.62
CA ARG A 9 -3.53 -12.53 5.40
C ARG A 9 -2.49 -13.56 4.93
N GLY A 10 -1.24 -13.45 5.39
CA GLY A 10 -0.15 -14.34 4.98
C GLY A 10 0.53 -13.94 3.66
N LEU A 11 0.01 -12.96 2.94
CA LEU A 11 0.59 -12.47 1.68
C LEU A 11 1.70 -11.46 1.91
N LYS A 12 2.85 -11.72 1.30
CA LYS A 12 4.08 -10.94 1.47
C LYS A 12 4.59 -10.44 0.13
N PRO A 13 4.46 -9.12 -0.15
CA PRO A 13 5.03 -8.52 -1.35
C PRO A 13 6.53 -8.82 -1.49
N GLY A 14 6.94 -9.17 -2.72
CA GLY A 14 8.27 -9.63 -3.10
C GLY A 14 8.47 -11.15 -2.97
N GLN A 15 7.58 -11.86 -2.28
CA GLN A 15 7.70 -13.30 -2.02
C GLN A 15 6.50 -14.09 -2.54
N SER A 16 5.28 -13.63 -2.25
CA SER A 16 4.07 -14.35 -2.64
C SER A 16 3.86 -14.36 -4.16
N SER A 17 3.48 -15.51 -4.65
CA SER A 17 3.06 -15.77 -6.04
C SER A 17 1.60 -15.37 -6.27
N GLN A 18 1.21 -15.27 -7.54
CA GLN A 18 -0.18 -15.12 -7.94
C GLN A 18 -1.04 -16.30 -7.49
N ALA A 19 -0.50 -17.53 -7.54
CA ALA A 19 -1.22 -18.70 -7.08
C ALA A 19 -1.57 -18.62 -5.59
N GLU A 20 -0.63 -18.20 -4.74
CA GLU A 20 -0.88 -17.98 -3.31
C GLU A 20 -1.88 -16.84 -3.08
N LEU A 21 -1.76 -15.75 -3.83
CA LEU A 21 -2.71 -14.63 -3.78
C LEU A 21 -4.15 -15.09 -4.08
N LEU A 22 -4.34 -15.86 -5.15
CA LEU A 22 -5.64 -16.40 -5.55
C LEU A 22 -6.17 -17.44 -4.55
N ALA A 23 -5.29 -18.25 -3.94
CA ALA A 23 -5.68 -19.19 -2.89
C ALA A 23 -6.19 -18.48 -1.62
N VAL A 24 -5.61 -17.31 -1.28
CA VAL A 24 -5.97 -16.55 -0.08
C VAL A 24 -7.17 -15.63 -0.30
N LEU A 25 -7.26 -14.96 -1.46
CA LEU A 25 -8.29 -13.94 -1.72
C LEU A 25 -9.41 -14.42 -2.64
N GLY A 26 -9.25 -15.56 -3.29
CA GLY A 26 -10.14 -16.03 -4.35
C GLY A 26 -9.88 -15.32 -5.68
N PRO A 27 -10.78 -15.53 -6.67
CA PRO A 27 -10.68 -14.89 -7.98
C PRO A 27 -10.86 -13.36 -7.85
N PRO A 28 -10.12 -12.55 -8.63
CA PRO A 28 -10.29 -11.11 -8.64
C PRO A 28 -11.57 -10.71 -9.37
N GLU A 29 -12.10 -9.53 -9.02
CA GLU A 29 -13.28 -8.94 -9.67
C GLU A 29 -12.92 -8.32 -11.03
N ALA A 30 -11.70 -7.79 -11.13
CA ALA A 30 -11.16 -7.24 -12.36
C ALA A 30 -9.65 -7.50 -12.47
N GLN A 31 -9.15 -7.61 -13.70
CA GLN A 31 -7.76 -7.81 -14.02
C GLN A 31 -7.33 -6.84 -15.12
N HIS A 32 -6.22 -6.16 -14.92
CA HIS A 32 -5.69 -5.15 -15.82
C HIS A 32 -4.22 -5.42 -16.11
N ALA A 33 -3.87 -5.54 -17.39
CA ALA A 33 -2.49 -5.72 -17.82
C ALA A 33 -1.81 -4.38 -18.13
N ASN A 34 -0.48 -4.36 -18.04
CA ASN A 34 0.39 -3.25 -18.41
C ASN A 34 0.04 -1.91 -17.71
N VAL A 35 -0.24 -1.96 -16.41
CA VAL A 35 -0.49 -0.77 -15.59
C VAL A 35 0.80 -0.26 -14.93
N ALA A 36 0.76 1.00 -14.51
CA ALA A 36 1.83 1.65 -13.78
C ALA A 36 1.48 1.84 -12.30
N TYR A 37 2.51 1.82 -11.45
CA TYR A 37 2.40 2.23 -10.05
C TYR A 37 3.70 2.91 -9.62
N GLY A 38 3.65 4.19 -9.21
CA GLY A 38 4.89 4.92 -9.00
C GLY A 38 5.65 5.08 -10.31
N SER A 39 6.93 4.72 -10.28
CA SER A 39 7.75 4.57 -11.48
C SER A 39 7.76 3.14 -12.04
N LEU A 40 7.14 2.17 -11.34
CA LEU A 40 7.00 0.80 -11.83
C LEU A 40 6.02 0.76 -13.00
N GLN A 41 6.40 0.07 -14.07
CA GLN A 41 5.64 -0.08 -15.31
C GLN A 41 5.43 -1.56 -15.63
N GLY A 42 4.53 -1.87 -16.56
CA GLY A 42 4.32 -3.24 -17.02
C GLY A 42 3.74 -4.17 -15.97
N LEU A 43 3.05 -3.62 -14.96
CA LEU A 43 2.45 -4.41 -13.89
C LEU A 43 1.11 -4.99 -14.34
N GLU A 44 0.76 -6.10 -13.72
CA GLU A 44 -0.60 -6.61 -13.71
C GLU A 44 -1.30 -6.13 -12.44
N ARG A 45 -2.52 -5.61 -12.53
CA ARG A 45 -3.34 -5.27 -11.36
C ARG A 45 -4.56 -6.16 -11.29
N LEU A 46 -4.73 -6.78 -10.12
CA LEU A 46 -5.90 -7.56 -9.74
C LEU A 46 -6.70 -6.77 -8.70
N ASP A 47 -7.98 -6.54 -8.97
CA ASP A 47 -8.85 -5.76 -8.09
C ASP A 47 -9.75 -6.67 -7.25
N TYR A 48 -9.79 -6.38 -5.96
CA TYR A 48 -10.54 -7.07 -4.90
C TYR A 48 -11.37 -6.03 -4.13
N GLY A 49 -12.28 -5.34 -4.81
CA GLY A 49 -13.11 -4.27 -4.29
C GLY A 49 -13.93 -4.67 -3.07
N ALA A 50 -14.44 -5.90 -2.99
CA ALA A 50 -15.12 -6.43 -1.80
C ALA A 50 -14.21 -6.45 -0.54
N GLN A 51 -12.90 -6.67 -0.74
CA GLN A 51 -11.90 -6.60 0.33
C GLN A 51 -11.28 -5.20 0.45
N GLY A 52 -11.68 -4.26 -0.40
CA GLY A 52 -11.13 -2.91 -0.49
C GLY A 52 -9.66 -2.90 -0.92
N GLY A 53 -9.24 -3.79 -1.80
CA GLY A 53 -7.83 -3.95 -2.15
C GLY A 53 -7.55 -4.09 -3.64
N SER A 54 -6.34 -3.69 -4.04
CA SER A 54 -5.76 -4.05 -5.34
C SER A 54 -4.38 -4.68 -5.11
N ALA A 55 -4.10 -5.77 -5.82
CA ALA A 55 -2.80 -6.41 -5.85
C ALA A 55 -2.08 -6.09 -7.16
N TYR A 56 -0.81 -5.72 -7.08
CA TYR A 56 0.01 -5.44 -8.24
C TYR A 56 1.09 -6.52 -8.36
N LEU A 57 1.14 -7.17 -9.52
CA LEU A 57 2.04 -8.25 -9.82
C LEU A 57 3.00 -7.90 -10.95
N HIS A 58 4.16 -8.53 -10.93
CA HIS A 58 5.09 -8.54 -12.04
C HIS A 58 5.65 -9.95 -12.19
N ALA A 59 5.55 -10.53 -13.39
CA ALA A 59 5.93 -11.92 -13.66
C ALA A 59 5.36 -12.88 -12.60
N GLU A 60 4.03 -12.83 -12.40
CA GLU A 60 3.27 -13.65 -11.45
C GLU A 60 3.68 -13.50 -9.98
N ARG A 61 4.43 -12.45 -9.64
CA ARG A 61 4.86 -12.18 -8.26
C ARG A 61 4.21 -10.94 -7.71
N LEU A 62 3.62 -11.05 -6.52
CA LEU A 62 3.05 -9.93 -5.80
C LEU A 62 4.17 -8.92 -5.46
N LEU A 63 4.06 -7.69 -5.94
CA LEU A 63 4.99 -6.61 -5.63
C LEU A 63 4.41 -5.56 -4.70
N LEU A 64 3.10 -5.39 -4.70
CA LEU A 64 2.45 -4.39 -3.87
C LEU A 64 0.99 -4.77 -3.61
N LEU A 65 0.52 -4.53 -2.38
CA LEU A 65 -0.91 -4.47 -2.06
C LEU A 65 -1.28 -3.04 -1.71
N ALA A 66 -2.34 -2.53 -2.31
CA ALA A 66 -2.95 -1.25 -2.00
C ALA A 66 -4.32 -1.52 -1.35
N LEU A 67 -4.46 -1.24 -0.05
CA LEU A 67 -5.63 -1.61 0.75
C LEU A 67 -6.30 -0.37 1.35
N ALA A 68 -7.56 -0.14 1.03
CA ALA A 68 -8.40 0.81 1.74
C ALA A 68 -8.97 0.15 3.01
N PRO A 69 -8.96 0.81 4.18
CA PRO A 69 -9.60 0.25 5.36
C PRO A 69 -11.11 0.08 5.16
N THR A 70 -11.61 -1.15 5.33
CA THR A 70 -13.03 -1.49 5.22
C THR A 70 -13.47 -2.36 6.38
N ARG A 71 -14.79 -2.50 6.58
CA ARG A 71 -15.31 -3.47 7.56
C ARG A 71 -14.91 -4.91 7.22
N ALA A 72 -14.84 -5.25 5.92
CA ALA A 72 -14.54 -6.60 5.45
C ALA A 72 -13.08 -7.02 5.71
N ASN A 73 -12.13 -6.09 5.63
CA ASN A 73 -10.71 -6.38 5.89
C ASN A 73 -10.27 -6.09 7.33
N GLY A 74 -11.11 -5.43 8.13
CA GLY A 74 -10.89 -5.18 9.56
C GLY A 74 -9.68 -4.28 9.85
N LEU A 75 -9.19 -3.53 8.86
CA LEU A 75 -8.11 -2.57 9.03
C LEU A 75 -8.59 -1.34 9.78
N GLN A 76 -7.72 -0.78 10.63
CA GLN A 76 -8.07 0.40 11.44
C GLN A 76 -8.11 1.67 10.58
N VAL A 77 -9.24 2.38 10.66
CA VAL A 77 -9.42 3.68 9.98
C VAL A 77 -8.77 4.81 10.76
N ALA A 78 -8.80 4.77 12.10
CA ALA A 78 -8.19 5.78 12.94
C ALA A 78 -6.66 5.65 12.92
N MET A 79 -5.93 6.76 12.92
CA MET A 79 -4.46 6.74 12.91
C MET A 79 -3.84 6.32 14.25
N GLU A 80 -4.53 6.57 15.37
CA GLU A 80 -3.97 6.36 16.72
C GLU A 80 -3.50 4.91 16.99
N PRO A 81 -4.26 3.85 16.67
CA PRO A 81 -3.78 2.47 16.83
C PRO A 81 -2.53 2.16 16.01
N TRP A 82 -2.37 2.78 14.83
CA TRP A 82 -1.18 2.61 14.00
C TRP A 82 0.03 3.29 14.63
N ARG A 83 -0.12 4.50 15.18
CA ARG A 83 0.97 5.21 15.87
C ARG A 83 1.48 4.40 17.07
N GLN A 84 0.57 3.83 17.85
CA GLN A 84 0.92 3.01 19.00
C GLN A 84 1.67 1.73 18.59
N ALA A 85 1.27 1.10 17.49
CA ALA A 85 1.86 -0.16 17.04
C ALA A 85 3.18 0.01 16.27
N LEU A 86 3.29 1.07 15.46
CA LEU A 86 4.42 1.28 14.54
C LEU A 86 5.50 2.20 15.12
N GLY A 87 5.15 3.03 16.09
CA GLY A 87 6.06 4.03 16.65
C GLY A 87 6.32 5.18 15.67
N ARG A 88 7.56 5.68 15.67
CA ARG A 88 7.95 6.82 14.82
C ARG A 88 8.15 6.37 13.36
N PRO A 89 7.64 7.12 12.37
CA PRO A 89 7.92 6.85 10.96
C PRO A 89 9.39 7.14 10.61
N GLU A 90 9.90 6.53 9.53
CA GLU A 90 11.28 6.85 9.10
C GLU A 90 11.34 8.17 8.33
N ASN A 91 10.28 8.55 7.62
CA ASN A 91 10.28 9.83 6.92
C ASN A 91 10.13 10.99 7.92
N SER A 92 11.19 11.80 8.03
CA SER A 92 11.19 13.04 8.83
C SER A 92 10.41 14.17 8.15
N HIS A 93 10.21 14.07 6.83
CA HIS A 93 9.47 15.02 6.02
C HIS A 93 8.10 14.43 5.67
N MET A 94 7.03 15.14 6.00
CA MET A 94 5.64 14.72 5.76
C MET A 94 5.37 14.62 4.26
N LEU A 95 5.65 13.46 3.66
CA LEU A 95 5.44 13.19 2.24
C LEU A 95 3.98 13.47 1.90
N ALA A 96 3.73 14.26 0.86
CA ALA A 96 2.36 14.55 0.43
C ALA A 96 1.78 13.35 -0.31
N SER A 97 0.53 13.00 0.00
CA SER A 97 -0.20 11.92 -0.66
C SER A 97 -0.98 12.46 -1.85
N ARG A 98 -1.01 11.70 -2.95
CA ARG A 98 -1.81 12.02 -4.14
C ARG A 98 -3.31 12.03 -3.90
N MET A 99 -3.78 11.48 -2.78
CA MET A 99 -5.20 11.38 -2.49
C MET A 99 -5.88 12.74 -2.29
N ALA A 100 -5.18 13.73 -1.71
CA ALA A 100 -5.67 15.09 -1.50
C ALA A 100 -4.52 16.03 -1.10
N LYS A 101 -4.70 17.36 -1.29
CA LYS A 101 -3.74 18.42 -0.92
C LYS A 101 -3.23 18.31 0.52
N ASN A 102 -4.11 17.89 1.43
CA ASN A 102 -3.84 17.82 2.86
C ASN A 102 -3.51 16.39 3.32
N ALA A 103 -3.57 15.42 2.42
CA ALA A 103 -3.23 14.04 2.73
C ALA A 103 -1.71 13.88 2.82
N ARG A 104 -1.26 13.01 3.71
CA ARG A 104 0.15 12.73 3.98
C ARG A 104 0.41 11.24 3.94
N ILE A 105 1.66 10.88 3.66
CA ILE A 105 2.15 9.50 3.75
C ILE A 105 3.01 9.40 5.01
N VAL A 106 2.63 8.47 5.87
CA VAL A 106 3.42 8.02 7.03
C VAL A 106 4.13 6.76 6.60
N LEU A 107 5.45 6.84 6.42
CA LEU A 107 6.25 5.79 5.84
C LEU A 107 6.95 4.96 6.93
N HIS A 108 6.77 3.65 6.81
CA HIS A 108 7.44 2.60 7.56
C HIS A 108 8.12 1.64 6.55
N SER A 109 9.01 2.21 5.73
CA SER A 109 9.73 1.59 4.62
C SER A 109 10.51 0.34 5.00
N SER A 110 11.17 0.35 6.17
CA SER A 110 11.90 -0.81 6.70
C SER A 110 10.98 -2.00 6.98
N ARG A 111 9.70 -1.71 7.24
CA ARG A 111 8.62 -2.68 7.45
C ARG A 111 7.80 -2.92 6.18
N GLY A 112 8.15 -2.28 5.07
CA GLY A 112 7.44 -2.37 3.79
C GLY A 112 5.99 -1.88 3.86
N LEU A 113 5.75 -0.79 4.61
CA LEU A 113 4.42 -0.25 4.88
C LEU A 113 4.39 1.27 4.65
N ALA A 114 3.34 1.77 4.01
CA ALA A 114 3.04 3.19 3.96
C ALA A 114 1.55 3.45 4.22
N LEU A 115 1.25 4.45 5.05
CA LEU A 115 -0.11 4.83 5.43
C LEU A 115 -0.45 6.19 4.84
N HIS A 116 -1.49 6.26 4.02
CA HIS A 116 -2.00 7.51 3.49
C HIS A 116 -3.06 8.04 4.44
N VAL A 117 -2.75 9.14 5.09
CA VAL A 117 -3.54 9.72 6.17
C VAL A 117 -4.16 11.04 5.71
N LEU A 118 -5.46 11.19 5.92
CA LEU A 118 -6.19 12.43 5.72
C LEU A 118 -7.07 12.71 6.94
N ALA A 119 -6.84 13.86 7.58
CA ALA A 119 -7.56 14.27 8.80
C ALA A 119 -7.55 13.17 9.88
N GLU A 120 -6.35 12.69 10.24
CA GLU A 120 -6.12 11.64 11.25
C GLU A 120 -6.78 10.28 10.96
N ARG A 121 -7.16 10.05 9.70
CA ARG A 121 -7.74 8.80 9.25
C ARG A 121 -6.92 8.18 8.14
N VAL A 122 -6.58 6.92 8.31
CA VAL A 122 -5.97 6.09 7.27
C VAL A 122 -7.01 5.87 6.17
N ARG A 123 -6.61 6.17 4.94
CA ARG A 123 -7.45 6.06 3.73
C ARG A 123 -6.94 4.99 2.78
N LEU A 124 -5.62 4.81 2.75
CA LEU A 124 -4.95 3.77 1.98
C LEU A 124 -3.77 3.26 2.79
N VAL A 125 -3.52 1.96 2.68
CA VAL A 125 -2.37 1.25 3.20
C VAL A 125 -1.66 0.61 2.02
N GLU A 126 -0.39 0.92 1.84
CA GLU A 126 0.48 0.27 0.86
C GLU A 126 1.35 -0.75 1.60
N LEU A 127 1.36 -2.00 1.11
CA LEU A 127 2.29 -3.04 1.55
C LEU A 127 3.21 -3.38 0.39
N PHE A 128 4.51 -3.33 0.62
CA PHE A 128 5.56 -3.54 -0.37
C PHE A 128 6.73 -4.34 0.25
N PRO A 129 7.68 -4.87 -0.54
CA PRO A 129 8.91 -5.44 0.01
C PRO A 129 9.59 -4.44 0.95
N ALA A 130 10.37 -4.90 1.93
CA ALA A 130 11.16 -3.97 2.73
C ALA A 130 12.11 -3.17 1.80
N LEU A 131 12.04 -1.85 1.88
CA LEU A 131 12.81 -0.91 1.07
C LEU A 131 13.45 0.13 1.99
N THR A 132 14.51 0.78 1.52
CA THR A 132 14.93 2.06 2.12
C THR A 132 13.94 3.17 1.77
N GLU A 133 13.94 4.27 2.53
CA GLU A 133 13.14 5.46 2.19
C GLU A 133 13.47 5.96 0.76
N ALA A 134 14.74 6.04 0.39
CA ALA A 134 15.16 6.47 -0.94
C ALA A 134 14.59 5.57 -2.05
N GLN A 135 14.61 4.25 -1.86
CA GLN A 135 14.03 3.31 -2.82
C GLN A 135 12.50 3.42 -2.88
N TYR A 136 11.83 3.65 -1.76
CA TYR A 136 10.39 3.95 -1.77
C TYR A 136 10.12 5.21 -2.59
N LEU A 137 10.89 6.27 -2.37
CA LEU A 137 10.76 7.54 -3.06
C LEU A 137 10.98 7.43 -4.58
N GLU A 138 11.95 6.63 -5.00
CA GLU A 138 12.29 6.42 -6.41
C GLU A 138 11.27 5.50 -7.12
N ARG A 139 10.79 4.46 -6.42
CA ARG A 139 10.05 3.36 -7.05
C ARG A 139 8.53 3.48 -6.92
N LEU A 140 8.06 3.74 -5.70
CA LEU A 140 6.64 3.63 -5.35
C LEU A 140 6.01 5.00 -5.15
N TYR A 141 6.77 5.94 -4.60
CA TYR A 141 6.32 7.31 -4.45
C TYR A 141 6.27 8.00 -5.80
N ALA A 142 5.09 8.02 -6.36
CA ALA A 142 4.80 8.88 -7.47
C ALA A 142 4.71 10.32 -6.91
N GLN A 143 5.73 11.18 -7.09
CA GLN A 143 5.72 12.57 -6.59
C GLN A 143 4.32 13.20 -6.78
N PRO A 144 3.70 13.78 -5.75
CA PRO A 144 2.35 14.31 -5.85
C PRO A 144 2.34 15.44 -6.87
N PRO A 145 1.22 15.64 -7.59
CA PRO A 145 1.10 16.77 -8.49
C PRO A 145 1.42 18.06 -7.72
N VAL A 146 2.03 19.03 -8.41
CA VAL A 146 2.15 20.39 -7.88
C VAL A 146 0.73 20.87 -7.58
N PHE A 147 0.35 20.91 -6.31
CA PHE A 147 -0.93 21.47 -5.89
C PHE A 147 -0.85 22.99 -6.09
N THR A 148 -1.17 23.46 -7.30
CA THR A 148 -1.32 24.89 -7.56
C THR A 148 -2.31 25.47 -6.56
N LYS A 149 -1.90 26.58 -5.93
CA LYS A 149 -2.62 27.22 -4.82
C LYS A 149 -4.01 27.67 -5.24
#